data_AF-A0A946AQW4-F1
#
_entry.id   AF-A0A946AQW4-F1
#
_cell.length_a   1.000
_cell.length_b   1.000
_cell.length_c   1.000
_cell.angle_alpha   90.00
_cell.angle_beta   90.00
_cell.angle_gamma   90.00
#
_symmetry.space_group_name_H-M   'P 1'
#
loop_
_entity.id
_entity.type
_entity.pdbx_description
1 polymer ?
#
loop_
_entity_poly.entity_id
_entity_poly.type
_entity_poly.pdbx_seq_one_letter_code
_entity_poly.pdbx_strand_id
1 'polypeptide(L)' 'VWGPKKFRGKDYEGILRVTFIIDENGVVERVIDKVKTKEHAAQILEA' A
#
# COMPACT_ATOMS: atom_id res chain seq x y z
N VAL A 1 1.19 6.59 -3.48
CA VAL A 1 0.05 7.52 -3.74
C VAL A 1 0.11 8.66 -2.74
N TRP A 2 -0.21 9.88 -3.17
CA TRP A 2 -0.24 11.06 -2.29
C TRP A 2 -1.60 11.14 -1.61
N GLY A 3 -1.62 11.37 -0.30
CA GLY A 3 -2.87 11.44 0.45
C GLY A 3 -2.69 12.01 1.87
N PRO A 4 -3.81 12.30 2.55
CA PRO A 4 -3.80 12.90 3.87
C PRO A 4 -3.29 11.89 4.91
N LYS A 5 -2.25 12.29 5.65
CA LYS A 5 -1.63 11.52 6.73
C LYS A 5 -1.71 12.32 8.03
N LYS A 6 -2.40 11.79 9.03
CA LYS A 6 -2.33 12.35 10.39
C LYS A 6 -1.03 11.97 11.06
N PHE A 7 -0.26 12.97 11.46
CA PHE A 7 0.88 12.79 12.35
C PHE A 7 0.77 13.77 13.52
N ARG A 8 0.62 13.22 14.73
CA ARG A 8 0.54 13.99 15.99
C ARG A 8 -0.49 15.13 15.97
N GLY A 9 -1.72 14.83 15.52
CA GLY A 9 -2.82 15.80 15.52
C GLY A 9 -2.78 16.83 14.38
N LYS A 10 -1.79 16.75 13.48
CA LYS A 10 -1.70 17.58 12.28
C LYS A 10 -1.88 16.72 11.04
N ASP A 11 -2.68 17.21 10.09
CA ASP A 11 -2.88 16.60 8.78
C ASP A 11 -1.77 17.05 7.84
N TYR A 12 -1.02 16.09 7.31
CA TYR A 12 0.07 16.30 6.36
C TYR A 12 -0.24 15.57 5.07
N GLU A 13 -0.09 16.22 3.91
CA GLU A 13 -0.05 15.50 2.64
C GLU A 13 1.30 14.83 2.48
N GLY A 14 1.30 13.51 2.36
CA GLY A 14 2.52 12.73 2.34
C GLY A 14 2.41 11.50 1.45
N ILE A 15 3.56 10.93 1.14
CA ILE A 15 3.64 9.66 0.43
C ILE A 15 3.13 8.57 1.39
N LEU A 16 2.02 7.94 1.01
CA LEU A 16 1.50 6.77 1.70
C LEU A 16 2.26 5.54 1.21
N ARG A 17 2.63 4.64 2.14
CA ARG A 17 3.23 3.35 1.81
C ARG A 17 2.16 2.46 1.19
N VAL A 18 2.35 2.10 -0.07
CA VAL A 18 1.43 1.25 -0.83
C VAL A 18 2.26 0.21 -1.57
N THR A 19 1.85 -1.06 -1.53
CA THR A 19 2.44 -2.12 -2.36
C THR A 19 1.54 -2.33 -3.58
N PHE A 20 2.15 -2.42 -4.76
CA PHE A 20 1.45 -2.71 -6.02
C PHE A 20 1.86 -4.08 -6.52
N ILE A 21 0.87 -4.89 -6.90
CA ILE A 21 1.10 -6.16 -7.60
C ILE A 21 0.77 -5.89 -9.08
N ILE A 22 1.74 -6.14 -9.96
CA ILE A 22 1.67 -5.86 -11.39
C ILE A 22 1.89 -7.19 -12.11
N ASP A 23 1.03 -7.49 -13.09
CA ASP A 23 1.14 -8.69 -13.92
C ASP A 23 2.22 -8.53 -15.01
N GLU A 24 2.49 -9.61 -15.74
CA GLU A 24 3.47 -9.65 -16.84
C GLU A 24 3.11 -8.74 -18.03
N ASN A 25 1.85 -8.31 -18.13
CA ASN A 25 1.36 -7.39 -19.16
C ASN A 25 1.45 -5.92 -18.73
N GLY A 26 1.95 -5.64 -17.52
CA GLY A 26 2.08 -4.29 -16.96
C GLY A 26 0.77 -3.74 -16.38
N VAL A 27 -0.24 -4.58 -16.16
CA VAL A 27 -1.52 -4.20 -15.55
C VAL A 27 -1.42 -4.32 -14.04
N VAL A 28 -1.88 -3.28 -13.33
CA VAL A 28 -1.95 -3.29 -11.86
C VAL A 28 -3.14 -4.16 -11.43
N GLU A 29 -2.85 -5.36 -10.96
CA GLU A 29 -3.87 -6.31 -10.52
C GLU A 29 -4.42 -5.96 -9.14
N ARG A 30 -3.54 -5.56 -8.21
CA ARG A 30 -3.91 -5.28 -6.81
C ARG A 30 -3.09 -4.13 -6.21
N VAL A 31 -3.75 -3.36 -5.33
CA VAL A 31 -3.18 -2.24 -4.59
C VAL A 31 -3.39 -2.49 -3.09
N ILE A 32 -2.31 -2.53 -2.30
CA ILE A 32 -2.34 -2.79 -0.86
C ILE A 32 -1.95 -1.49 -0.11
N ASP A 33 -2.93 -0.74 0.39
CA ASP A 33 -2.75 0.58 1.02
C ASP A 33 -2.49 0.54 2.55
N LYS A 34 -2.77 -0.60 3.21
CA LYS A 34 -2.55 -0.83 4.65
C LYS A 34 -1.85 -2.15 4.91
N VAL A 35 -0.59 -2.22 4.49
CA VAL A 35 0.28 -3.36 4.78
C VAL A 35 0.41 -3.55 6.30
N LYS A 36 -0.18 -4.62 6.82
CA LYS A 36 0.13 -5.12 8.15
C LYS A 36 1.44 -5.86 8.06
N THR A 37 2.50 -5.33 8.66
CA THR A 37 3.88 -5.84 8.52
C THR A 37 4.03 -7.30 8.89
N LYS A 38 3.21 -7.82 9.81
CA LYS A 38 3.21 -9.22 10.24
C LYS A 38 2.59 -10.19 9.23
N GLU A 39 1.71 -9.71 8.36
CA GLU A 39 0.93 -10.52 7.42
C GLU A 39 1.29 -10.23 5.96
N HIS A 40 2.30 -9.38 5.71
CA HIS A 40 2.71 -8.97 4.36
C HIS A 40 3.08 -10.16 3.47
N ALA A 41 3.74 -11.17 4.02
CA ALA A 41 4.07 -12.38 3.27
C ALA A 41 2.81 -13.18 2.90
N ALA A 42 1.85 -13.31 3.82
CA ALA A 42 0.60 -14.04 3.58
C ALA A 42 -0.31 -13.32 2.57
N GLN A 43 -0.39 -11.99 2.64
CA GLN A 43 -1.15 -11.18 1.68
C GLN A 43 -0.63 -11.27 0.24
N ILE A 44 0.67 -11.59 0.08
CA ILE A 44 1.30 -11.80 -1.23
C ILE A 44 1.17 -13.27 -1.66
N LEU A 45 1.12 -14.23 -0.71
CA LEU A 45 1.09 -15.66 -1.02
C LEU A 45 -0.32 -16.21 -1.33
N GLU A 46 -1.38 -15.58 -0.82
CA GLU A 46 -2.77 -15.85 -1.21
C GLU A 46 -3.14 -15.25 -2.58
N ALA A 47 -2.19 -14.60 -3.25
CA ALA A 47 -2.41 -13.94 -4.53
C ALA A 47 -2.44 -14.93 -5.69
#